data_AF-A0A1Y2MBX2-F1
#
_entry.id   AF-A0A1Y2MBX2-F1
#
_cell.length_a   1.000
_cell.length_b   1.000
_cell.length_c   1.000
_cell.angle_alpha   90.00
_cell.angle_beta   90.00
_cell.angle_gamma   90.00
#
_symmetry.space_group_name_H-M   'P 1'
#
loop_
_entity.id
_entity.type
_entity.pdbx_description
1 polymer ?
#
loop_
_entity_poly.entity_id
_entity_poly.type
_entity_poly.pdbx_seq_one_letter_code
_entity_poly.pdbx_strand_id
1 'polypeptide(L)'
;MDSRLEKGPVCGVENCRSRWYEEGEDGYRYCQNGHQQFGLIRAADDDDFALATTTRTRKKKDTDDEVKVAKHFSGRQGLDLYLKCLQVILRHQVWYLVKERGLPEELELITLDLWALRIAQFGDKIASDSRTDSQSQQQVFSTLETDDSETDDTRGTLRTPKGRDNKLRGVPNLLDCIALCYLGIITLRLPITPGDIFHWATEDKLPYMGAIKLLPLSMRDRLPGTYHAMLTPNALLKYKRFYATVTDLQVSFTNDHKIEWAPLNHRLLLFRYIKELALPLEVYDFTIRLSKLLNVAFVLHQDGNRRLGIRHLPEAQLAGCLIVCIKLLYPFDGKKRHPRTASEPAAVAVNWKDWQEQLQRFRAERADNKPGFTVEEMTRLEEKDVFDMPPDRLDQYLDFYVDAFLDDAEIQRTIETDDFRRAIYGLFPIEGSSTAPTGQAADVPPDDPTAMVRAVHGSVQARLAIADDEVGRGVLRPGQSYQIYKKEEDMPEHAKVFYEEVAKLAGLSMDMVLMAVSNTEARIERWRRKQKEAQQ
;
A
#
# COMPACT_ATOMS: atom_id res chain seq x y z
N MET A 1 51.99 19.54 58.97
CA MET A 1 50.70 18.84 58.94
C MET A 1 49.83 19.65 58.00
N ASP A 2 49.70 19.20 56.75
CA ASP A 2 48.86 19.90 55.78
C ASP A 2 47.40 19.55 56.05
N SER A 3 46.69 20.49 56.68
CA SER A 3 45.28 20.36 56.98
C SER A 3 44.48 20.24 55.70
N ARG A 4 43.76 19.12 55.53
CA ARG A 4 43.00 18.81 54.32
C ARG A 4 41.75 19.68 54.27
N LEU A 5 41.82 20.82 53.59
CA LEU A 5 40.67 21.71 53.40
C LEU A 5 39.60 21.05 52.53
N GLU A 6 38.40 20.88 53.08
CA GLU A 6 37.24 20.36 52.37
C GLU A 6 36.31 21.49 51.89
N LYS A 7 35.79 21.34 50.68
CA LYS A 7 34.89 22.35 50.09
C LYS A 7 33.44 22.11 50.55
N GLY A 8 32.88 23.08 51.25
CA GLY A 8 31.53 23.06 51.80
C GLY A 8 30.65 24.25 51.35
N PRO A 9 29.45 24.40 51.94
CA PRO A 9 28.58 25.56 51.72
C PRO A 9 29.25 26.86 52.21
N VAL A 10 28.74 28.03 51.80
CA VAL A 10 29.28 29.32 52.28
C VAL A 10 29.09 29.41 53.79
N CYS A 11 30.11 29.89 54.50
CA CYS A 11 30.06 30.13 55.94
C CYS A 11 28.85 31.02 56.30
N GLY A 12 28.04 30.58 57.26
CA GLY A 12 26.80 31.27 57.67
C GLY A 12 26.99 32.48 58.59
N VAL A 13 28.23 32.87 58.86
CA VAL A 13 28.56 34.05 59.67
C VAL A 13 28.52 35.31 58.81
N GLU A 14 27.86 36.35 59.30
CA GLU A 14 27.78 37.68 58.68
C GLU A 14 29.16 38.13 58.16
N ASN A 15 29.24 38.46 56.87
CA ASN A 15 30.46 38.90 56.18
C ASN A 15 31.57 37.84 55.96
N CYS A 16 31.29 36.54 56.13
CA CYS A 16 32.25 35.46 55.82
C CYS A 16 31.89 34.69 54.54
N ARG A 17 32.67 34.84 53.46
CA ARG A 17 32.41 34.18 52.15
C ARG A 17 33.21 32.88 51.93
N SER A 18 33.93 32.40 52.93
CA SER A 18 34.74 31.19 52.83
C SER A 18 33.86 29.96 52.55
N ARG A 19 34.34 29.09 51.66
CA ARG A 19 33.70 27.80 51.30
C ARG A 19 34.57 26.60 51.62
N TRP A 20 35.67 26.83 52.31
CA TRP A 20 36.67 25.82 52.64
C TRP A 20 36.69 25.68 54.15
N TYR A 21 36.66 24.42 54.60
CA TYR A 21 36.61 24.06 56.00
C TYR A 21 37.74 23.12 56.36
N GLU A 22 38.24 23.28 57.57
CA GLU A 22 39.23 22.46 58.23
C GLU A 22 38.57 21.79 59.43
N GLU A 23 38.83 20.50 59.63
CA GLU A 23 38.41 19.78 60.81
C GLU A 23 39.48 19.97 61.88
N GLY A 24 39.11 20.66 62.97
CA GLY A 24 39.99 20.81 64.13
C GLY A 24 40.05 19.51 64.93
N GLU A 25 41.09 19.38 65.76
CA GLU A 25 41.29 18.22 66.64
C GLU A 25 40.11 18.01 67.62
N ASP A 26 39.34 19.07 67.90
CA ASP A 26 38.14 19.05 68.74
C ASP A 26 36.90 18.42 68.08
N GLY A 27 37.02 17.92 66.84
CA GLY A 27 35.92 17.31 66.07
C GLY A 27 34.94 18.32 65.46
N TYR A 28 35.23 19.62 65.55
CA TYR A 28 34.45 20.70 64.93
C TYR A 28 35.06 21.18 63.62
N ARG A 29 34.20 21.63 62.70
CA ARG A 29 34.60 22.24 61.43
C ARG A 29 34.74 23.75 61.57
N TYR A 30 35.90 24.25 61.18
CA TYR A 30 36.22 25.66 61.11
C TYR A 30 36.35 26.09 59.66
N CYS A 31 35.80 27.24 59.28
CA CYS A 31 36.05 27.77 57.96
C CYS A 31 37.50 28.29 57.85
N GLN A 32 37.99 28.57 56.64
CA GLN A 32 39.32 29.18 56.41
C GLN A 32 39.59 30.45 57.24
N ASN A 33 38.54 31.16 57.63
CA ASN A 33 38.63 32.38 58.44
C ASN A 33 38.44 32.11 59.95
N GLY A 34 38.42 30.84 60.39
CA GLY A 34 38.36 30.44 61.79
C GLY A 34 36.97 30.40 62.43
N HIS A 35 35.88 30.54 61.67
CA HIS A 35 34.53 30.45 62.22
C HIS A 35 34.05 29.01 62.35
N GLN A 36 33.57 28.64 63.53
CA GLN A 36 33.02 27.32 63.83
C GLN A 36 31.64 27.15 63.17
N GLN A 37 31.43 26.03 62.47
CA GLN A 37 30.14 25.68 61.92
C GLN A 37 29.27 25.02 63.01
N PHE A 38 28.13 25.62 63.33
CA PHE A 38 27.13 25.03 64.24
C PHE A 38 26.33 23.94 63.52
N GLY A 39 26.54 22.67 63.87
CA GLY A 39 25.70 21.55 63.41
C GLY A 39 26.46 20.25 63.12
N LEU A 40 26.13 19.23 63.91
CA LEU A 40 26.38 17.78 63.80
C LEU A 40 27.84 17.28 63.69
N ILE A 41 28.29 16.73 64.81
CA ILE A 41 29.38 15.78 64.99
C ILE A 41 29.21 14.62 63.98
N ARG A 42 30.18 14.39 63.09
CA ARG A 42 30.37 13.06 62.52
C ARG A 42 30.89 12.19 63.66
N ALA A 43 30.01 11.39 64.27
CA ALA A 43 30.49 10.22 64.96
C ALA A 43 31.24 9.38 63.92
N ALA A 44 32.52 9.09 64.18
CA ALA A 44 33.18 7.99 63.52
C ALA A 44 32.48 6.73 64.03
N ASP A 45 31.68 6.08 63.18
CA ASP A 45 31.20 4.72 63.44
C ASP A 45 32.41 3.78 63.39
N ASP A 46 33.10 3.64 64.52
CA ASP A 46 33.92 2.47 64.80
C ASP A 46 33.00 1.36 65.29
N ASP A 47 32.20 0.79 64.38
CA ASP A 47 31.41 -0.41 64.67
C ASP A 47 31.67 -1.49 63.60
N ASP A 48 32.44 -2.48 64.03
CA ASP A 48 32.71 -3.75 63.37
C ASP A 48 31.45 -4.64 63.41
N PHE A 49 30.37 -4.18 62.77
CA PHE A 49 29.08 -4.87 62.74
C PHE A 49 28.69 -5.25 61.31
N ALA A 50 28.91 -6.52 60.98
CA ALA A 50 28.48 -7.13 59.73
C ALA A 50 26.94 -7.19 59.65
N LEU A 51 26.33 -6.16 59.08
CA LEU A 51 24.99 -6.24 58.52
C LEU A 51 25.02 -5.80 57.07
N ALA A 52 24.67 -6.74 56.18
CA ALA A 52 24.57 -6.55 54.73
C ALA A 52 23.57 -5.43 54.39
N THR A 53 24.06 -4.19 54.42
CA THR A 53 23.37 -3.03 53.89
C THR A 53 23.60 -3.05 52.39
N THR A 54 22.50 -3.13 51.63
CA THR A 54 22.52 -3.02 50.17
C THR A 54 23.05 -1.64 49.79
N THR A 55 24.36 -1.56 49.54
CA THR A 55 24.99 -0.39 48.94
C THR A 55 24.41 -0.20 47.54
N ARG A 56 23.39 0.66 47.40
CA ARG A 56 23.07 1.29 46.11
C ARG A 56 24.24 2.22 45.78
N THR A 57 25.28 1.67 45.18
CA THR A 57 26.28 2.44 44.47
C THR A 57 25.56 3.15 43.32
N ARG A 58 25.23 4.44 43.51
CA ARG A 58 24.98 5.31 42.36
C ARG A 58 26.32 5.40 41.64
N LYS A 59 26.53 4.52 40.66
CA LYS A 59 27.63 4.63 39.70
C LYS A 59 27.58 6.07 39.18
N LYS A 60 28.57 6.88 39.58
CA LYS A 60 28.75 8.23 39.08
C LYS A 60 28.90 8.04 37.58
N LYS A 61 27.93 8.54 36.83
CA LYS A 61 27.96 8.46 35.37
C LYS A 61 29.18 9.26 34.94
N ASP A 62 30.25 8.55 34.56
CA ASP A 62 31.40 9.19 33.94
C ASP A 62 30.87 9.98 32.76
N THR A 63 31.06 11.29 32.84
CA THR A 63 30.85 12.25 31.76
C THR A 63 32.04 12.19 30.82
N ASP A 64 32.45 10.99 30.42
CA ASP A 64 32.92 10.82 29.05
C ASP A 64 31.63 10.69 28.25
N ASP A 65 31.02 11.86 28.01
CA ASP A 65 30.05 12.02 26.96
C ASP A 65 30.82 11.73 25.66
N GLU A 66 30.95 10.44 25.31
CA GLU A 66 30.78 10.04 23.92
C GLU A 66 29.61 10.86 23.44
N VAL A 67 29.91 11.86 22.61
CA VAL A 67 28.92 12.74 21.98
C VAL A 67 27.76 11.83 21.65
N LYS A 68 26.63 11.99 22.35
CA LYS A 68 25.42 11.22 22.04
C LYS A 68 25.02 11.69 20.65
N VAL A 69 25.68 11.14 19.63
CA VAL A 69 25.32 11.28 18.24
C VAL A 69 23.86 10.88 18.26
N ALA A 70 22.98 11.84 17.99
CA ALA A 70 21.56 11.57 18.00
C ALA A 70 21.37 10.32 17.15
N LYS A 71 20.86 9.24 17.77
CA LYS A 71 20.78 7.93 17.12
C LYS A 71 20.04 8.02 15.77
N HIS A 72 19.17 9.02 15.64
CA HIS A 72 18.40 9.32 14.45
C HIS A 72 18.63 10.77 13.99
N PHE A 73 18.64 10.99 12.68
CA PHE A 73 18.68 12.34 12.10
C PHE A 73 17.34 13.04 12.30
N SER A 74 17.36 14.31 12.69
CA SER A 74 16.14 15.12 12.89
C SER A 74 15.98 16.19 11.81
N GLY A 75 14.75 16.68 11.63
CA GLY A 75 14.41 17.77 10.73
C GLY A 75 14.82 17.49 9.27
N ARG A 76 15.54 18.44 8.66
CA ARG A 76 15.97 18.37 7.25
C ARG A 76 16.83 17.15 6.92
N GLN A 77 17.77 16.79 7.79
CA GLN A 77 18.62 15.62 7.56
C GLN A 77 17.82 14.31 7.62
N GLY A 78 16.80 14.26 8.48
CA GLY A 78 15.85 13.15 8.52
C GLY A 78 14.99 13.06 7.25
N LEU A 79 14.51 14.21 6.75
CA LEU A 79 13.74 14.27 5.49
C LEU A 79 14.60 13.88 4.27
N ASP A 80 15.83 14.37 4.17
CA ASP A 80 16.77 14.01 3.10
C ASP A 80 17.09 12.51 3.11
N LEU A 81 17.37 11.95 4.29
CA LEU A 81 17.56 10.50 4.44
C LEU A 81 16.31 9.73 4.03
N TYR A 82 15.13 10.17 4.45
CA TYR A 82 13.86 9.54 4.09
C TYR A 82 13.62 9.55 2.57
N LEU A 83 13.88 10.67 1.87
CA LEU A 83 13.77 10.73 0.42
C LEU A 83 14.75 9.79 -0.28
N LYS A 84 15.98 9.66 0.26
CA LYS A 84 16.96 8.67 -0.23
C LYS A 84 16.48 7.24 0.01
N CYS A 85 15.86 6.94 1.16
CA CYS A 85 15.24 5.65 1.41
C CYS A 85 14.15 5.34 0.35
N LEU A 86 13.24 6.27 0.11
CA LEU A 86 12.20 6.11 -0.92
C LEU A 86 12.80 5.91 -2.31
N GLN A 87 13.87 6.62 -2.66
CA GLN A 87 14.55 6.46 -3.93
C GLN A 87 15.14 5.05 -4.08
N VAL A 88 15.74 4.48 -3.04
CA VAL A 88 16.23 3.09 -3.07
C VAL A 88 15.08 2.11 -3.29
N ILE A 89 13.97 2.29 -2.58
CA ILE A 89 12.78 1.44 -2.74
C ILE A 89 12.20 1.56 -4.15
N LEU A 90 12.07 2.78 -4.67
CA LEU A 90 11.59 3.02 -6.03
C LEU A 90 12.48 2.33 -7.07
N ARG A 91 13.81 2.35 -6.89
CA ARG A 91 14.73 1.64 -7.78
C ARG A 91 14.51 0.13 -7.75
N HIS A 92 14.26 -0.46 -6.58
CA HIS A 92 13.91 -1.89 -6.51
C HIS A 92 12.58 -2.19 -7.20
N GLN A 93 11.55 -1.35 -7.01
CA GLN A 93 10.26 -1.48 -7.67
C GLN A 93 10.40 -1.42 -9.21
N VAL A 94 11.15 -0.46 -9.72
CA VAL A 94 11.42 -0.33 -11.17
C VAL A 94 12.26 -1.49 -11.68
N TRP A 95 13.29 -1.90 -10.95
CA TRP A 95 14.14 -3.04 -11.32
C TRP A 95 13.31 -4.31 -11.46
N TYR A 96 12.41 -4.58 -10.51
CA TYR A 96 11.46 -5.69 -10.57
C TYR A 96 10.59 -5.62 -11.84
N LEU A 97 10.02 -4.45 -12.12
CA LEU A 97 9.17 -4.23 -13.31
C LEU A 97 9.94 -4.48 -14.62
N VAL A 98 11.17 -3.99 -14.73
CA VAL A 98 11.98 -4.12 -15.95
C VAL A 98 12.58 -5.52 -16.09
N LYS A 99 13.27 -6.02 -15.06
CA LYS A 99 14.06 -7.25 -15.16
C LYS A 99 13.25 -8.52 -14.92
N GLU A 100 12.33 -8.54 -13.96
CA GLU A 100 11.54 -9.75 -13.68
C GLU A 100 10.25 -9.81 -14.51
N ARG A 101 9.57 -8.68 -14.71
CA ARG A 101 8.34 -8.61 -15.52
C ARG A 101 8.58 -8.33 -17.00
N GLY A 102 9.82 -8.04 -17.40
CA GLY A 102 10.19 -7.86 -18.81
C GLY A 102 9.64 -6.58 -19.43
N LEU A 103 9.42 -5.53 -18.63
CA LEU A 103 8.98 -4.24 -19.14
C LEU A 103 10.13 -3.49 -19.83
N PRO A 104 9.82 -2.58 -20.78
CA PRO A 104 10.82 -1.79 -21.47
C PRO A 104 11.74 -1.02 -20.52
N GLU A 105 13.03 -0.94 -20.86
CA GLU A 105 14.03 -0.22 -20.07
C GLU A 105 13.75 1.30 -20.03
N GLU A 106 13.01 1.83 -21.01
CA GLU A 106 12.52 3.20 -21.04
C GLU A 106 11.64 3.55 -19.82
N LEU A 107 11.01 2.55 -19.19
CA LEU A 107 10.23 2.75 -17.97
C LEU A 107 11.09 3.28 -16.82
N GLU A 108 12.34 2.83 -16.73
CA GLU A 108 13.27 3.30 -15.71
C GLU A 108 13.56 4.78 -15.88
N LEU A 109 13.88 5.21 -17.12
CA LEU A 109 14.18 6.60 -17.43
C LEU A 109 12.99 7.53 -17.11
N ILE A 110 11.78 7.16 -17.55
CA ILE A 110 10.60 7.98 -17.31
C ILE A 110 10.27 8.05 -15.82
N THR A 111 10.37 6.94 -15.10
CA THR A 111 10.08 6.94 -13.65
C THR A 111 11.09 7.77 -12.88
N LEU A 112 12.37 7.74 -13.28
CA LEU A 112 13.42 8.60 -12.72
C LEU A 112 13.16 10.09 -13.00
N ASP A 113 12.76 10.44 -14.22
CA ASP A 113 12.42 11.82 -14.59
C ASP A 113 11.22 12.32 -13.79
N LEU A 114 10.14 11.52 -13.69
CA LEU A 114 8.97 11.85 -12.87
C LEU A 114 9.32 11.99 -11.39
N TRP A 115 10.21 11.15 -10.87
CA TRP A 115 10.72 11.27 -9.50
C TRP A 115 11.56 12.53 -9.30
N ALA A 116 12.39 12.91 -10.27
CA ALA A 116 13.17 14.14 -10.23
C ALA A 116 12.27 15.38 -10.21
N LEU A 117 11.22 15.40 -11.06
CA LEU A 117 10.21 16.46 -11.05
C LEU A 117 9.48 16.50 -9.70
N ARG A 118 9.14 15.34 -9.14
CA ARG A 118 8.50 15.25 -7.82
C ARG A 118 9.40 15.84 -6.74
N ILE A 119 10.69 15.50 -6.70
CA ILE A 119 11.64 16.07 -5.74
C ILE A 119 11.80 17.58 -5.95
N ALA A 120 11.83 18.05 -7.20
CA ALA A 120 11.98 19.48 -7.51
C ALA A 120 10.83 20.31 -6.89
N GLN A 121 9.59 19.79 -6.88
CA GLN A 121 8.45 20.41 -6.17
C GLN A 121 8.68 20.58 -4.66
N PHE A 122 9.59 19.79 -4.07
CA PHE A 122 9.96 19.87 -2.64
C PHE A 122 11.27 20.61 -2.40
N GLY A 123 11.98 21.06 -3.44
CA GLY A 123 13.27 21.75 -3.32
C GLY A 123 13.21 22.94 -2.36
N ASP A 124 12.15 23.75 -2.42
CA ASP A 124 11.96 24.91 -1.55
C ASP A 124 11.72 24.53 -0.08
N LYS A 125 10.96 23.46 0.18
CA LYS A 125 10.75 22.93 1.55
C LYS A 125 12.01 22.31 2.12
N ILE A 126 12.84 21.69 1.27
CA ILE A 126 14.16 21.19 1.65
C ILE A 126 15.08 22.36 1.98
N ALA A 127 14.95 23.51 1.32
CA ALA A 127 15.78 24.69 1.53
C ALA A 127 15.35 25.55 2.75
N SER A 128 14.06 25.67 3.06
CA SER A 128 13.52 26.72 3.94
C SER A 128 13.52 26.44 5.45
N ASP A 129 13.81 25.22 5.93
CA ASP A 129 13.52 24.85 7.34
C ASP A 129 14.66 25.11 8.36
N SER A 130 15.54 26.08 8.08
CA SER A 130 16.83 26.25 8.79
C SER A 130 16.77 26.91 10.18
N ARG A 131 15.61 27.13 10.82
CA ARG A 131 15.57 28.04 11.99
C ARG A 131 14.79 27.66 13.26
N THR A 132 14.15 26.50 13.40
CA THR A 132 13.18 26.34 14.52
C THR A 132 13.13 25.05 15.32
N ASP A 133 14.08 24.12 15.27
CA ASP A 133 14.02 22.93 16.13
C ASP A 133 15.30 22.71 16.96
N SER A 134 15.42 23.49 18.05
CA SER A 134 16.36 23.25 19.16
C SER A 134 15.66 22.95 20.48
N GLN A 135 14.45 22.37 20.45
CA GLN A 135 13.81 21.88 21.68
C GLN A 135 13.36 20.43 21.52
N SER A 136 14.17 19.57 22.14
CA SER A 136 13.91 18.21 22.61
C SER A 136 12.43 17.76 22.57
N GLN A 137 12.11 16.81 21.69
CA GLN A 137 10.88 16.03 21.79
C GLN A 137 11.21 14.62 22.29
N GLN A 138 11.03 14.40 23.59
CA GLN A 138 10.75 13.05 24.11
C GLN A 138 9.30 12.71 23.70
N GLN A 139 9.13 11.69 22.86
CA GLN A 139 7.82 11.20 22.43
C GLN A 139 7.64 9.79 22.98
N VAL A 140 6.67 9.64 23.88
CA VAL A 140 6.14 8.36 24.35
C VAL A 140 5.20 7.80 23.28
N PHE A 141 5.40 6.52 22.97
CA PHE A 141 4.65 5.74 21.99
C PHE A 141 3.30 5.32 22.60
N SER A 142 2.19 5.68 21.97
CA SER A 142 0.86 5.14 22.31
C SER A 142 0.29 4.52 21.05
N THR A 143 0.43 3.21 20.94
CA THR A 143 -0.14 2.34 19.91
C THR A 143 -1.65 2.23 20.11
N LEU A 144 -2.41 3.10 19.45
CA LEU A 144 -3.84 2.94 19.21
C LEU A 144 -4.19 3.86 18.04
N GLU A 145 -4.09 3.35 16.82
CA GLU A 145 -4.83 3.93 15.71
C GLU A 145 -6.24 3.38 15.73
N THR A 146 -7.18 4.31 15.58
CA THR A 146 -8.62 4.09 15.53
C THR A 146 -8.99 3.65 14.12
N ASP A 147 -9.72 2.55 14.05
CA ASP A 147 -10.31 2.02 12.82
C ASP A 147 -11.26 3.05 12.21
N ASP A 148 -10.95 3.50 11.00
CA ASP A 148 -11.75 4.47 10.23
C ASP A 148 -12.91 3.71 9.59
N SER A 149 -13.94 3.47 10.39
CA SER A 149 -15.19 2.82 9.97
C SER A 149 -16.03 3.81 9.15
N GLU A 150 -16.43 3.36 7.95
CA GLU A 150 -17.32 4.08 7.05
C GLU A 150 -18.69 4.30 7.70
N THR A 151 -18.91 5.47 8.32
CA THR A 151 -20.25 6.04 8.50
C THR A 151 -20.22 7.54 8.23
N ASP A 152 -20.87 7.94 7.14
CA ASP A 152 -21.23 9.34 6.88
C ASP A 152 -22.66 9.52 7.38
N ASP A 153 -22.86 10.29 8.45
CA ASP A 153 -24.00 11.21 8.52
C ASP A 153 -23.92 12.20 9.70
N THR A 154 -24.07 13.48 9.34
CA THR A 154 -24.53 14.63 10.14
C THR A 154 -23.59 15.29 11.18
N ARG A 155 -23.17 16.52 10.81
CA ARG A 155 -22.93 17.71 11.66
C ARG A 155 -22.53 17.45 13.14
N GLY A 156 -21.22 17.38 13.38
CA GLY A 156 -20.66 17.54 14.72
C GLY A 156 -19.15 17.65 14.66
N THR A 157 -18.61 18.87 14.76
CA THR A 157 -17.18 19.17 14.74
C THR A 157 -16.37 18.36 15.75
N LEU A 158 -15.56 17.42 15.26
CA LEU A 158 -14.44 16.86 15.99
C LEU A 158 -13.16 17.55 15.52
N ARG A 159 -12.63 18.44 16.37
CA ARG A 159 -11.34 19.11 16.16
C ARG A 159 -10.21 18.10 16.36
N THR A 160 -9.58 17.67 15.27
CA THR A 160 -8.27 17.00 15.30
C THR A 160 -7.15 18.03 15.57
N PRO A 161 -6.03 17.66 16.23
CA PRO A 161 -4.95 18.57 16.57
C PRO A 161 -4.16 18.99 15.32
N LYS A 162 -4.55 20.12 14.73
CA LYS A 162 -4.06 20.74 13.47
C LYS A 162 -2.55 21.06 13.37
N GLY A 163 -1.71 20.68 14.33
CA GLY A 163 -0.29 21.06 14.36
C GLY A 163 0.67 20.05 13.73
N ARG A 164 0.37 18.75 13.81
CA ARG A 164 1.35 17.67 13.53
C ARG A 164 1.26 17.14 12.09
N ASP A 165 0.05 17.05 11.55
CA ASP A 165 -0.20 16.53 10.20
C ASP A 165 0.17 17.52 9.08
N ASN A 166 0.31 18.81 9.39
CA ASN A 166 0.61 19.82 8.37
C ASN A 166 2.08 19.82 7.91
N LYS A 167 3.04 19.34 8.74
CA LYS A 167 4.46 19.24 8.34
C LYS A 167 4.70 18.03 7.41
N LEU A 168 3.93 16.96 7.58
CA LEU A 168 4.03 15.74 6.77
C LEU A 168 3.08 15.74 5.56
N ARG A 169 2.07 16.61 5.56
CA ARG A 169 1.17 16.80 4.42
C ARG A 169 1.96 17.25 3.19
N GLY A 170 2.01 16.34 2.22
CA GLY A 170 2.63 16.53 0.93
C GLY A 170 4.01 15.91 0.79
N VAL A 171 4.64 15.38 1.85
CA VAL A 171 5.90 14.63 1.67
C VAL A 171 5.63 13.36 0.84
N PRO A 172 6.49 12.98 -0.12
CA PRO A 172 6.31 11.75 -0.88
C PRO A 172 6.18 10.52 0.01
N ASN A 173 5.35 9.57 -0.41
CA ASN A 173 5.11 8.32 0.31
C ASN A 173 5.40 7.11 -0.59
N LEU A 174 5.40 5.89 -0.04
CA LEU A 174 5.48 4.65 -0.82
C LEU A 174 4.39 4.54 -1.88
N LEU A 175 3.19 5.07 -1.58
CA LEU A 175 2.09 5.18 -2.55
C LEU A 175 2.46 6.08 -3.74
N ASP A 176 3.24 7.15 -3.50
CA ASP A 176 3.71 8.01 -4.58
C ASP A 176 4.70 7.24 -5.46
N CYS A 177 5.59 6.41 -4.89
CA CYS A 177 6.51 5.57 -5.67
C CYS A 177 5.77 4.62 -6.62
N ILE A 178 4.77 3.88 -6.12
CA ILE A 178 3.96 2.98 -6.95
C ILE A 178 3.15 3.76 -7.98
N ALA A 179 2.57 4.91 -7.59
CA ALA A 179 1.84 5.76 -8.51
C ALA A 179 2.74 6.31 -9.63
N LEU A 180 4.00 6.68 -9.34
CA LEU A 180 4.96 7.12 -10.35
C LEU A 180 5.30 6.00 -11.33
N CYS A 181 5.50 4.76 -10.85
CA CYS A 181 5.65 3.59 -11.72
C CYS A 181 4.43 3.44 -12.64
N TYR A 182 3.22 3.60 -12.11
CA TYR A 182 2.00 3.54 -12.91
C TYR A 182 1.89 4.66 -13.95
N LEU A 183 2.32 5.88 -13.61
CA LEU A 183 2.40 6.99 -14.57
C LEU A 183 3.43 6.73 -15.67
N GLY A 184 4.57 6.11 -15.34
CA GLY A 184 5.53 5.61 -16.32
C GLY A 184 4.92 4.57 -17.28
N ILE A 185 4.12 3.65 -16.75
CA ILE A 185 3.40 2.64 -17.54
C ILE A 185 2.38 3.30 -18.49
N ILE A 186 1.62 4.28 -18.01
CA ILE A 186 0.64 5.02 -18.83
C ILE A 186 1.33 5.81 -19.95
N THR A 187 2.42 6.50 -19.65
CA THR A 187 3.16 7.32 -20.64
C THR A 187 3.75 6.46 -21.76
N LEU A 188 4.22 5.25 -21.44
CA LEU A 188 4.64 4.24 -22.42
C LEU A 188 3.48 3.49 -23.08
N ARG A 189 2.23 3.72 -22.64
CA ARG A 189 1.01 3.05 -23.13
C ARG A 189 1.09 1.52 -23.05
N LEU A 190 1.65 1.01 -21.96
CA LEU A 190 1.75 -0.42 -21.72
C LEU A 190 0.40 -1.02 -21.29
N PRO A 191 0.09 -2.28 -21.65
CA PRO A 191 -1.18 -2.93 -21.33
C PRO A 191 -1.19 -3.52 -19.90
N ILE A 192 -0.79 -2.71 -18.92
CA ILE A 192 -0.80 -3.05 -17.49
C ILE A 192 -1.83 -2.19 -16.79
N THR A 193 -2.61 -2.80 -15.91
CA THR A 193 -3.61 -2.12 -15.12
C THR A 193 -3.14 -1.94 -13.68
N PRO A 194 -3.78 -1.05 -12.91
CA PRO A 194 -3.60 -1.02 -11.47
C PRO A 194 -3.87 -2.38 -10.83
N GLY A 195 -4.77 -3.19 -11.38
CA GLY A 195 -5.05 -4.55 -10.88
C GLY A 195 -3.80 -5.43 -10.81
N ASP A 196 -2.93 -5.33 -11.81
CA ASP A 196 -1.66 -6.06 -11.83
C ASP A 196 -0.70 -5.57 -10.75
N ILE A 197 -0.60 -4.25 -10.58
CA ILE A 197 0.27 -3.65 -9.57
C ILE A 197 -0.18 -4.08 -8.17
N PHE A 198 -1.49 -4.10 -7.93
CA PHE A 198 -2.05 -4.60 -6.68
C PHE A 198 -1.75 -6.09 -6.51
N HIS A 199 -1.91 -6.89 -7.56
CA HIS A 199 -1.57 -8.31 -7.51
C HIS A 199 -0.09 -8.54 -7.20
N TRP A 200 0.82 -7.78 -7.81
CA TRP A 200 2.25 -7.90 -7.52
C TRP A 200 2.62 -7.42 -6.12
N ALA A 201 1.91 -6.42 -5.60
CA ALA A 201 2.10 -5.94 -4.24
C ALA A 201 1.54 -6.92 -3.19
N THR A 202 0.47 -7.67 -3.48
CA THR A 202 -0.09 -8.68 -2.57
C THR A 202 0.68 -10.00 -2.59
N GLU A 203 1.36 -10.31 -3.70
CA GLU A 203 2.30 -11.44 -3.80
C GLU A 203 3.69 -11.13 -3.21
N ASP A 204 3.88 -9.96 -2.61
CA ASP A 204 5.17 -9.43 -2.11
C ASP A 204 6.30 -9.38 -3.15
N LYS A 205 5.95 -9.51 -4.43
CA LYS A 205 6.93 -9.43 -5.52
C LYS A 205 7.28 -8.00 -5.87
N LEU A 206 6.27 -7.11 -5.83
CA LEU A 206 6.49 -5.67 -5.92
C LEU A 206 6.62 -5.11 -4.49
N PRO A 207 7.80 -4.61 -4.08
CA PRO A 207 8.01 -4.19 -2.71
C PRO A 207 7.06 -3.06 -2.29
N TYR A 208 6.20 -3.33 -1.31
CA TYR A 208 5.29 -2.34 -0.73
C TYR A 208 5.10 -2.60 0.76
N MET A 209 4.57 -3.78 1.09
CA MET A 209 4.63 -4.31 2.44
C MET A 209 6.08 -4.68 2.73
N GLY A 210 6.58 -4.39 3.94
CA GLY A 210 7.97 -4.72 4.28
C GLY A 210 9.06 -4.04 3.44
N ALA A 211 8.74 -3.00 2.64
CA ALA A 211 9.71 -2.32 1.77
C ALA A 211 10.93 -1.77 2.53
N ILE A 212 10.78 -1.55 3.84
CA ILE A 212 11.88 -1.20 4.73
C ILE A 212 13.01 -2.23 4.73
N LYS A 213 12.72 -3.52 4.52
CA LYS A 213 13.69 -4.63 4.46
C LYS A 213 14.69 -4.51 3.31
N LEU A 214 14.39 -3.72 2.29
CA LEU A 214 15.31 -3.48 1.18
C LEU A 214 16.37 -2.42 1.51
N LEU A 215 16.16 -1.65 2.58
CA LEU A 215 17.07 -0.58 2.94
C LEU A 215 18.30 -1.11 3.70
N PRO A 216 19.48 -0.52 3.55
CA PRO A 216 20.62 -0.88 4.39
C PRO A 216 20.38 -0.45 5.84
N LEU A 217 20.85 -1.26 6.80
CA LEU A 217 20.68 -1.00 8.25
C LEU A 217 21.19 0.38 8.67
N SER A 218 22.28 0.86 8.07
CA SER A 218 22.86 2.17 8.35
C SER A 218 21.90 3.34 8.05
N MET A 219 20.99 3.17 7.10
CA MET A 219 19.93 4.15 6.80
C MET A 219 18.74 3.96 7.74
N ARG A 220 18.35 2.72 8.05
CA ARG A 220 17.20 2.42 8.92
C ARG A 220 17.43 2.90 10.35
N ASP A 221 18.59 2.59 10.93
CA ASP A 221 18.94 2.93 12.31
C ASP A 221 18.97 4.45 12.54
N ARG A 222 19.23 5.23 11.48
CA ARG A 222 19.28 6.69 11.53
C ARG A 222 17.97 7.38 11.19
N LEU A 223 16.94 6.62 10.82
CA LEU A 223 15.64 7.16 10.42
C LEU A 223 14.76 7.43 11.65
N PRO A 224 14.11 8.60 11.75
CA PRO A 224 13.07 8.83 12.75
C PRO A 224 11.94 7.81 12.72
N GLY A 225 11.41 7.46 13.89
CA GLY A 225 10.28 6.52 14.02
C GLY A 225 9.02 6.93 13.23
N THR A 226 8.80 8.23 12.99
CA THR A 226 7.69 8.72 12.15
C THR A 226 7.83 8.29 10.71
N TYR A 227 9.04 8.37 10.15
CA TYR A 227 9.33 7.94 8.78
C TYR A 227 9.45 6.42 8.68
N HIS A 228 9.87 5.77 9.76
CA HIS A 228 9.82 4.31 9.85
C HIS A 228 8.38 3.80 9.68
N ALA A 229 7.42 4.39 10.39
CA ALA A 229 5.99 4.06 10.27
C ALA A 229 5.43 4.32 8.86
N MET A 230 5.94 5.32 8.13
CA MET A 230 5.54 5.57 6.73
C MET A 230 6.06 4.53 5.75
N LEU A 231 7.24 3.96 6.02
CA LEU A 231 7.87 2.93 5.19
C LEU A 231 7.38 1.52 5.53
N THR A 232 6.66 1.35 6.64
CA THR A 232 6.04 0.08 7.06
C THR A 232 4.52 0.25 7.06
N PRO A 233 3.87 0.20 5.89
CA PRO A 233 2.41 0.22 5.85
C PRO A 233 1.87 -1.04 6.52
N ASN A 234 0.96 -0.87 7.47
CA ASN A 234 0.30 -1.99 8.18
C ASN A 234 -0.97 -2.49 7.46
N ALA A 235 -1.35 -1.84 6.36
CA ALA A 235 -2.56 -2.14 5.61
C ALA A 235 -2.25 -2.32 4.13
N LEU A 236 -2.97 -3.25 3.51
CA LEU A 236 -2.94 -3.46 2.08
C LEU A 236 -3.24 -2.17 1.31
N LEU A 237 -2.71 -2.11 0.09
CA LEU A 237 -2.99 -1.04 -0.85
C LEU A 237 -4.51 -0.93 -1.05
N LYS A 238 -5.08 0.26 -0.83
CA LYS A 238 -6.51 0.53 -1.06
C LYS A 238 -6.68 1.25 -2.40
N TYR A 239 -7.56 0.74 -3.28
CA TYR A 239 -7.84 1.33 -4.60
C TYR A 239 -8.18 2.82 -4.52
N LYS A 240 -9.13 3.21 -3.65
CA LYS A 240 -9.53 4.62 -3.49
C LYS A 240 -8.34 5.54 -3.17
N ARG A 241 -7.43 5.10 -2.28
CA ARG A 241 -6.23 5.88 -1.91
C ARG A 241 -5.21 5.92 -3.04
N PHE A 242 -4.99 4.81 -3.72
CA PHE A 242 -4.08 4.74 -4.88
C PHE A 242 -4.53 5.65 -6.03
N TYR A 243 -5.80 5.60 -6.44
CA TYR A 243 -6.26 6.50 -7.49
C TYR A 243 -6.23 7.96 -7.06
N ALA A 244 -6.51 8.26 -5.78
CA ALA A 244 -6.37 9.63 -5.27
C ALA A 244 -4.93 10.14 -5.44
N THR A 245 -3.92 9.35 -5.05
CA THR A 245 -2.51 9.75 -5.22
C THR A 245 -2.11 9.87 -6.69
N VAL A 246 -2.54 8.94 -7.55
CA VAL A 246 -2.33 9.03 -9.01
C VAL A 246 -2.93 10.31 -9.58
N THR A 247 -4.18 10.63 -9.21
CA THR A 247 -4.84 11.85 -9.69
C THR A 247 -4.17 13.12 -9.17
N ASP A 248 -3.75 13.13 -7.90
CA ASP A 248 -3.09 14.28 -7.29
C ASP A 248 -1.72 14.53 -7.96
N LEU A 249 -0.96 13.47 -8.25
CA LEU A 249 0.32 13.57 -8.96
C LEU A 249 0.13 14.04 -10.40
N GLN A 250 -0.84 13.48 -11.13
CA GLN A 250 -1.14 13.92 -12.51
C GLN A 250 -1.54 15.39 -12.53
N VAL A 251 -2.41 15.82 -11.60
CA VAL A 251 -2.82 17.22 -11.50
C VAL A 251 -1.63 18.12 -11.17
N SER A 252 -0.77 17.73 -10.23
CA SER A 252 0.43 18.48 -9.89
C SER A 252 1.35 18.64 -11.11
N PHE A 253 1.69 17.54 -11.78
CA PHE A 253 2.60 17.57 -12.92
C PHE A 253 2.01 18.31 -14.14
N THR A 254 0.72 18.19 -14.39
CA THR A 254 0.06 18.96 -15.46
C THR A 254 0.00 20.45 -15.11
N ASN A 255 -0.19 20.82 -13.85
CA ASN A 255 -0.19 22.23 -13.45
C ASN A 255 1.20 22.86 -13.52
N ASP A 256 2.20 22.17 -12.98
CA ASP A 256 3.56 22.68 -12.79
C ASP A 256 4.40 22.59 -14.06
N HIS A 257 4.28 21.48 -14.80
CA HIS A 257 5.14 21.17 -15.95
C HIS A 257 4.38 21.04 -17.28
N LYS A 258 3.06 21.24 -17.29
CA LYS A 258 2.22 21.15 -18.51
C LYS A 258 2.35 19.82 -19.25
N ILE A 259 2.59 18.73 -18.51
CA ILE A 259 2.66 17.38 -19.07
C ILE A 259 1.28 16.97 -19.59
N GLU A 260 1.24 16.56 -20.86
CA GLU A 260 0.08 15.92 -21.48
C GLU A 260 0.17 14.41 -21.30
N TRP A 261 -0.84 13.84 -20.65
CA TRP A 261 -0.89 12.40 -20.38
C TRP A 261 -1.47 11.63 -21.56
N ALA A 262 -0.80 10.55 -21.94
CA ALA A 262 -1.29 9.66 -22.98
C ALA A 262 -2.58 8.94 -22.54
N PRO A 263 -3.53 8.67 -23.46
CA PRO A 263 -4.68 7.83 -23.14
C PRO A 263 -4.25 6.39 -22.91
N LEU A 264 -5.05 5.70 -22.11
CA LEU A 264 -4.92 4.28 -21.84
C LEU A 264 -4.88 3.47 -23.14
N ASN A 265 -4.05 2.43 -23.19
CA ASN A 265 -3.98 1.49 -24.30
C ASN A 265 -5.18 0.52 -24.28
N HIS A 266 -6.37 1.09 -24.45
CA HIS A 266 -7.66 0.41 -24.39
C HIS A 266 -7.76 -0.74 -25.40
N ARG A 267 -7.04 -0.70 -26.53
CA ARG A 267 -7.06 -1.76 -27.54
C ARG A 267 -6.38 -3.04 -27.05
N LEU A 268 -5.21 -2.93 -26.46
CA LEU A 268 -4.49 -4.10 -25.93
C LEU A 268 -5.12 -4.59 -24.63
N LEU A 269 -5.53 -3.66 -23.75
CA LEU A 269 -6.20 -4.01 -22.50
C LEU A 269 -7.54 -4.70 -22.74
N LEU A 270 -8.33 -4.26 -23.71
CA LEU A 270 -9.59 -4.92 -24.04
C LEU A 270 -9.36 -6.34 -24.57
N PHE A 271 -8.35 -6.53 -25.42
CA PHE A 271 -7.98 -7.87 -25.89
C PHE A 271 -7.55 -8.77 -24.73
N ARG A 272 -6.77 -8.21 -23.79
CA ARG A 272 -6.36 -8.90 -22.57
C ARG A 272 -7.56 -9.29 -21.70
N TYR A 273 -8.48 -8.37 -21.42
CA TYR A 273 -9.69 -8.66 -20.64
C TYR A 273 -10.53 -9.74 -21.30
N ILE A 274 -10.68 -9.72 -22.62
CA ILE A 274 -11.42 -10.76 -23.36
C ILE A 274 -10.73 -12.12 -23.20
N LYS A 275 -9.41 -12.16 -23.28
CA LYS A 275 -8.62 -13.39 -23.11
C LYS A 275 -8.73 -13.93 -21.68
N GLU A 276 -8.52 -13.09 -20.67
CA GLU A 276 -8.52 -13.49 -19.26
C GLU A 276 -9.93 -13.86 -18.74
N LEU A 277 -10.97 -13.20 -19.26
CA LEU A 277 -12.37 -13.51 -18.93
C LEU A 277 -12.98 -14.56 -19.86
N ALA A 278 -12.22 -15.09 -20.82
CA ALA A 278 -12.67 -16.06 -21.84
C ALA A 278 -13.93 -15.62 -22.60
N LEU A 279 -14.03 -14.31 -22.91
CA LEU A 279 -15.18 -13.73 -23.59
C LEU A 279 -15.13 -13.98 -25.11
N PRO A 280 -16.29 -13.95 -25.81
CA PRO A 280 -16.33 -13.96 -27.26
C PRO A 280 -15.66 -12.72 -27.89
N LEU A 281 -15.02 -12.89 -29.05
CA LEU A 281 -14.22 -11.85 -29.71
C LEU A 281 -15.09 -10.66 -30.16
N GLU A 282 -16.37 -10.88 -30.41
CA GLU A 282 -17.34 -9.89 -30.84
C GLU A 282 -17.45 -8.74 -29.84
N VAL A 283 -17.25 -9.01 -28.55
CA VAL A 283 -17.25 -7.98 -27.50
C VAL A 283 -16.20 -6.90 -27.78
N TYR A 284 -15.07 -7.26 -28.39
CA TYR A 284 -13.97 -6.34 -28.71
C TYR A 284 -14.43 -5.16 -29.58
N ASP A 285 -15.02 -5.48 -30.74
CA ASP A 285 -15.46 -4.46 -31.70
C ASP A 285 -16.64 -3.66 -31.14
N PHE A 286 -17.54 -4.31 -30.39
CA PHE A 286 -18.67 -3.64 -29.76
C PHE A 286 -18.25 -2.62 -28.72
N THR A 287 -17.29 -2.94 -27.86
CA THR A 287 -16.78 -2.00 -26.86
C THR A 287 -16.06 -0.82 -27.52
N ILE A 288 -15.31 -1.04 -28.60
CA ILE A 288 -14.69 0.05 -29.36
C ILE A 288 -15.75 0.94 -30.01
N ARG A 289 -16.78 0.36 -30.65
CA ARG A 289 -17.89 1.14 -31.23
C ARG A 289 -18.66 1.92 -30.17
N LEU A 290 -18.93 1.31 -29.01
CA LEU A 290 -19.61 1.98 -27.91
C LEU A 290 -18.79 3.16 -27.37
N SER A 291 -17.48 2.99 -27.20
CA SER A 291 -16.59 4.07 -26.75
C SER A 291 -16.57 5.26 -27.72
N LYS A 292 -16.58 4.99 -29.04
CA LYS A 292 -16.70 6.02 -30.09
C LYS A 292 -18.05 6.74 -30.04
N LEU A 293 -19.15 5.99 -29.88
CA LEU A 293 -20.51 6.57 -29.78
C LEU A 293 -20.66 7.47 -28.54
N LEU A 294 -20.04 7.08 -27.43
CA LEU A 294 -20.08 7.84 -26.18
C LEU A 294 -19.03 8.96 -26.12
N ASN A 295 -18.14 9.05 -27.12
CA ASN A 295 -17.00 9.97 -27.15
C ASN A 295 -16.13 9.85 -25.88
N VAL A 296 -15.66 8.64 -25.59
CA VAL A 296 -14.77 8.34 -24.46
C VAL A 296 -13.32 8.39 -24.96
N ALA A 297 -12.53 9.33 -24.46
CA ALA A 297 -11.13 9.48 -24.88
C ALA A 297 -10.14 8.59 -24.09
N PHE A 298 -10.57 7.95 -23.00
CA PHE A 298 -9.72 7.14 -22.10
C PHE A 298 -8.48 7.89 -21.58
N VAL A 299 -8.63 9.20 -21.39
CA VAL A 299 -7.68 10.07 -20.69
C VAL A 299 -8.33 10.48 -19.38
N LEU A 300 -7.52 10.66 -18.32
CA LEU A 300 -7.99 11.35 -17.14
C LEU A 300 -8.24 12.83 -17.50
N HIS A 301 -9.50 13.21 -17.69
CA HIS A 301 -9.87 14.59 -17.99
C HIS A 301 -10.04 15.37 -16.70
N GLN A 302 -9.35 16.51 -16.57
CA GLN A 302 -9.57 17.45 -15.48
C GLN A 302 -10.86 18.26 -15.74
N ASP A 303 -11.89 18.05 -14.92
CA ASP A 303 -13.09 18.90 -14.90
C ASP A 303 -12.89 20.09 -13.93
N GLY A 304 -11.93 20.98 -14.26
CA GLY A 304 -11.62 22.15 -13.44
C GLY A 304 -11.24 21.80 -11.99
N ASN A 305 -11.59 22.67 -11.04
CA ASN A 305 -11.18 22.56 -9.62
C ASN A 305 -12.02 21.54 -8.81
N ARG A 306 -12.79 20.65 -9.47
CA ARG A 306 -13.62 19.65 -8.81
C ARG A 306 -12.80 18.37 -8.64
N ARG A 307 -12.91 17.75 -7.46
CA ARG A 307 -12.30 16.43 -7.20
C ARG A 307 -12.73 15.45 -8.29
N LEU A 308 -11.75 14.80 -8.90
CA LEU A 308 -11.96 13.79 -9.92
C LEU A 308 -12.72 12.61 -9.30
N GLY A 309 -13.96 12.42 -9.75
CA GLY A 309 -14.74 11.22 -9.42
C GLY A 309 -14.36 10.03 -10.29
N ILE A 310 -14.83 8.85 -9.90
CA ILE A 310 -14.62 7.56 -10.60
C ILE A 310 -14.93 7.63 -12.10
N ARG A 311 -15.89 8.47 -12.50
CA ARG A 311 -16.27 8.70 -13.90
C ARG A 311 -15.13 9.19 -14.81
N HIS A 312 -14.08 9.77 -14.24
CA HIS A 312 -12.94 10.30 -14.99
C HIS A 312 -11.81 9.27 -15.15
N LEU A 313 -11.81 8.20 -14.35
CA LEU A 313 -10.79 7.17 -14.40
C LEU A 313 -10.92 6.38 -15.71
N PRO A 314 -9.86 6.30 -16.53
CA PRO A 314 -9.94 5.63 -17.84
C PRO A 314 -10.14 4.12 -17.74
N GLU A 315 -9.63 3.47 -16.69
CA GLU A 315 -9.80 2.04 -16.41
C GLU A 315 -11.25 1.74 -16.04
N ALA A 316 -11.87 2.61 -15.23
CA ALA A 316 -13.28 2.53 -14.88
C ALA A 316 -14.17 2.75 -16.11
N GLN A 317 -13.83 3.70 -16.99
CA GLN A 317 -14.54 3.90 -18.25
C GLN A 317 -14.46 2.66 -19.16
N LEU A 318 -13.29 2.04 -19.27
CA LEU A 318 -13.09 0.81 -20.06
C LEU A 318 -13.90 -0.36 -19.49
N ALA A 319 -13.78 -0.61 -18.18
CA ALA A 319 -14.52 -1.66 -17.48
C ALA A 319 -16.04 -1.45 -17.61
N GLY A 320 -16.52 -0.22 -17.41
CA GLY A 320 -17.93 0.13 -17.55
C GLY A 320 -18.46 -0.05 -18.97
N CYS A 321 -17.66 0.28 -20.01
CA CYS A 321 -18.05 0.03 -21.40
C CYS A 321 -18.10 -1.47 -21.72
N LEU A 322 -17.12 -2.24 -21.25
CA LEU A 322 -17.06 -3.69 -21.44
C LEU A 322 -18.27 -4.37 -20.81
N ILE A 323 -18.55 -4.10 -19.54
CA ILE A 323 -19.66 -4.70 -18.80
C ILE A 323 -20.99 -4.36 -19.47
N VAL A 324 -21.20 -3.11 -19.89
CA VAL A 324 -22.44 -2.74 -20.61
C VAL A 324 -22.56 -3.48 -21.95
N CYS A 325 -21.48 -3.63 -22.71
CA CYS A 325 -21.48 -4.45 -23.93
C CYS A 325 -21.88 -5.89 -23.64
N ILE A 326 -21.36 -6.48 -22.56
CA ILE A 326 -21.70 -7.84 -22.15
C ILE A 326 -23.16 -7.92 -21.72
N LYS A 327 -23.68 -6.97 -20.94
CA LYS A 327 -25.11 -6.93 -20.58
C LYS A 327 -26.03 -6.80 -21.81
N LEU A 328 -25.57 -6.13 -22.86
CA LEU A 328 -26.34 -5.97 -24.11
C LEU A 328 -26.32 -7.22 -24.98
N LEU A 329 -25.16 -7.89 -25.10
CA LEU A 329 -24.96 -9.07 -25.96
C LEU A 329 -25.31 -10.38 -25.24
N TYR A 330 -24.80 -10.56 -24.03
CA TYR A 330 -24.86 -11.76 -23.21
C TYR A 330 -25.42 -11.46 -21.81
N PRO A 331 -26.71 -11.15 -21.68
CA PRO A 331 -27.33 -10.76 -20.41
C PRO A 331 -27.30 -11.89 -19.36
N PHE A 332 -27.17 -11.52 -18.09
CA PHE A 332 -27.12 -12.43 -16.93
C PHE A 332 -28.50 -12.88 -16.41
N ASP A 333 -29.60 -12.42 -17.01
CA ASP A 333 -30.96 -12.56 -16.49
C ASP A 333 -31.68 -13.86 -16.89
N GLY A 334 -31.01 -14.75 -17.62
CA GLY A 334 -31.58 -16.01 -18.10
C GLY A 334 -32.72 -15.86 -19.12
N LYS A 335 -33.08 -14.64 -19.54
CA LYS A 335 -34.16 -14.41 -20.51
C LYS A 335 -33.66 -14.64 -21.94
N LYS A 336 -34.37 -15.48 -22.68
CA LYS A 336 -34.06 -15.79 -24.08
C LYS A 336 -34.37 -14.57 -24.95
N ARG A 337 -33.36 -14.08 -25.67
CA ARG A 337 -33.46 -12.99 -26.65
C ARG A 337 -32.99 -13.51 -28.00
N HIS A 338 -33.75 -13.21 -29.05
CA HIS A 338 -33.53 -13.74 -30.40
C HIS A 338 -33.07 -12.64 -31.37
N PRO A 339 -31.87 -12.76 -31.97
CA PRO A 339 -31.38 -11.82 -32.98
C PRO A 339 -32.24 -11.85 -34.25
N ARG A 340 -32.08 -10.84 -35.11
CA ARG A 340 -32.80 -10.81 -36.39
C ARG A 340 -32.14 -11.70 -37.43
N THR A 341 -30.82 -11.74 -37.42
CA THR A 341 -30.00 -12.54 -38.34
C THR A 341 -29.03 -13.43 -37.58
N ALA A 342 -28.69 -14.59 -38.16
CA ALA A 342 -27.72 -15.51 -37.58
C ALA A 342 -26.28 -14.95 -37.59
N SER A 343 -26.02 -13.91 -38.40
CA SER A 343 -24.75 -13.20 -38.43
C SER A 343 -24.58 -12.19 -37.28
N GLU A 344 -25.63 -11.94 -36.50
CA GLU A 344 -25.51 -11.06 -35.34
C GLU A 344 -24.73 -11.75 -34.22
N PRO A 345 -23.85 -11.03 -33.51
CA PRO A 345 -23.07 -11.57 -32.39
C PRO A 345 -23.95 -12.04 -31.22
N ALA A 346 -25.17 -11.52 -31.14
CA ALA A 346 -26.17 -11.94 -30.16
C ALA A 346 -26.83 -13.30 -30.50
N ALA A 347 -26.48 -13.91 -31.64
CA ALA A 347 -26.82 -15.31 -31.95
C ALA A 347 -26.03 -16.29 -31.10
N VAL A 348 -24.92 -15.85 -30.51
CA VAL A 348 -24.12 -16.64 -29.60
C VAL A 348 -24.63 -16.44 -28.17
N ALA A 349 -24.72 -17.51 -27.37
CA ALA A 349 -25.11 -17.44 -25.97
C ALA A 349 -24.08 -18.11 -25.08
N VAL A 350 -23.52 -17.32 -24.17
CA VAL A 350 -22.59 -17.81 -23.15
C VAL A 350 -23.38 -18.44 -22.00
N ASN A 351 -23.02 -19.65 -21.59
CA ASN A 351 -23.54 -20.26 -20.37
C ASN A 351 -22.72 -19.78 -19.17
N TRP A 352 -23.28 -18.84 -18.41
CA TRP A 352 -22.61 -18.23 -17.26
C TRP A 352 -22.35 -19.20 -16.09
N LYS A 353 -23.11 -20.30 -16.00
CA LYS A 353 -22.87 -21.35 -14.99
C LYS A 353 -21.59 -22.10 -15.29
N ASP A 354 -21.49 -22.62 -16.52
CA ASP A 354 -20.32 -23.34 -16.98
C ASP A 354 -19.08 -22.43 -16.97
N TRP A 355 -19.25 -21.15 -17.35
CA TRP A 355 -18.18 -20.15 -17.24
C TRP A 355 -17.64 -20.02 -15.81
N GLN A 356 -18.52 -19.90 -14.81
CA GLN A 356 -18.11 -19.80 -13.40
C GLN A 356 -17.41 -21.08 -12.93
N GLU A 357 -17.93 -22.26 -13.27
CA GLU A 357 -17.31 -23.53 -12.91
C GLU A 357 -15.91 -23.68 -13.52
N GLN A 358 -15.74 -23.34 -14.80
CA GLN A 358 -14.43 -23.37 -15.46
C GLN A 358 -13.48 -22.37 -14.80
N LEU A 359 -13.92 -21.14 -14.54
CA LEU A 359 -13.10 -20.14 -13.85
C LEU A 359 -12.64 -20.62 -12.47
N GLN A 360 -13.52 -21.25 -11.70
CA GLN A 360 -13.19 -21.80 -10.38
C GLN A 360 -12.20 -22.95 -10.47
N ARG A 361 -12.32 -23.85 -11.47
CA ARG A 361 -11.36 -24.93 -11.71
C ARG A 361 -9.97 -24.40 -12.04
N PHE A 362 -9.86 -23.46 -12.99
CA PHE A 362 -8.58 -22.84 -13.33
C PHE A 362 -7.97 -22.06 -12.15
N ARG A 363 -8.79 -21.50 -11.26
CA ARG A 363 -8.30 -20.87 -10.03
C ARG A 363 -7.77 -21.89 -9.03
N ALA A 364 -8.48 -23.00 -8.82
CA ALA A 364 -8.03 -24.06 -7.93
C ALA A 364 -6.68 -24.62 -8.40
N GLU A 365 -6.54 -24.90 -9.71
CA GLU A 365 -5.26 -25.35 -10.30
C GLU A 365 -4.13 -24.33 -10.10
N ARG A 366 -4.42 -23.03 -10.24
CA ARG A 366 -3.43 -21.97 -9.98
C ARG A 366 -3.11 -21.77 -8.49
N ALA A 367 -4.05 -22.06 -7.61
CA ALA A 367 -3.86 -21.97 -6.16
C ALA A 367 -3.08 -23.17 -5.63
N ASP A 368 -3.35 -24.38 -6.14
CA ASP A 368 -2.60 -25.60 -5.80
C ASP A 368 -1.14 -25.52 -6.27
N ASN A 369 -0.89 -24.79 -7.36
CA ASN A 369 0.47 -24.50 -7.85
C ASN A 369 1.18 -23.36 -7.07
N LYS A 370 0.52 -22.69 -6.11
CA LYS A 370 1.13 -21.65 -5.26
C LYS A 370 1.29 -22.18 -3.84
N PRO A 371 2.51 -22.53 -3.40
CA PRO A 371 2.73 -23.25 -2.16
C PRO A 371 2.68 -22.38 -0.87
N GLY A 372 2.00 -21.23 -0.84
CA GLY A 372 1.98 -20.38 0.35
C GLY A 372 0.81 -19.39 0.41
N PHE A 373 0.59 -18.82 1.60
CA PHE A 373 -0.40 -17.77 1.80
C PHE A 373 0.02 -16.49 1.08
N THR A 374 -0.93 -15.83 0.43
CA THR A 374 -0.72 -14.47 -0.04
C THR A 374 -0.81 -13.48 1.11
N VAL A 375 -0.13 -12.33 0.99
CA VAL A 375 -0.20 -11.26 2.01
C VAL A 375 -1.64 -10.79 2.22
N GLU A 376 -2.46 -10.86 1.16
CA GLU A 376 -3.89 -10.55 1.22
C GLU A 376 -4.69 -11.55 2.05
N GLU A 377 -4.45 -12.85 1.88
CA GLU A 377 -5.06 -13.88 2.72
C GLU A 377 -4.62 -13.69 4.17
N MET A 378 -3.33 -13.49 4.43
CA MET A 378 -2.81 -13.24 5.78
C MET A 378 -3.41 -12.02 6.46
N THR A 379 -3.60 -10.92 5.73
CA THR A 379 -4.20 -9.70 6.28
C THR A 379 -5.70 -9.88 6.57
N ARG A 380 -6.36 -10.85 5.91
CA ARG A 380 -7.78 -11.14 6.07
C ARG A 380 -8.07 -12.24 7.10
N LEU A 381 -7.07 -13.06 7.45
CA LEU A 381 -7.22 -14.12 8.42
C LEU A 381 -7.60 -13.54 9.79
N GLU A 382 -8.71 -14.00 10.34
CA GLU A 382 -9.09 -13.70 11.71
C GLU A 382 -8.53 -14.75 12.68
N GLU A 383 -8.41 -14.40 13.96
CA GLU A 383 -7.91 -15.31 15.00
C GLU A 383 -8.68 -16.64 15.06
N LYS A 384 -9.98 -16.60 14.71
CA LYS A 384 -10.86 -17.78 14.70
C LYS A 384 -10.49 -18.78 13.61
N ASP A 385 -10.09 -18.28 12.44
CA ASP A 385 -9.80 -19.11 11.27
C ASP A 385 -8.55 -19.97 11.51
N VAL A 386 -7.60 -19.47 12.30
CA VAL A 386 -6.36 -20.18 12.67
C VAL A 386 -6.65 -21.47 13.44
N PHE A 387 -7.72 -21.51 14.24
CA PHE A 387 -8.08 -22.71 15.01
C PHE A 387 -8.65 -23.84 14.12
N ASP A 388 -9.22 -23.49 12.97
CA ASP A 388 -9.84 -24.45 12.05
C ASP A 388 -8.89 -24.89 10.91
N MET A 389 -7.64 -24.39 10.89
CA MET A 389 -6.68 -24.70 9.83
C MET A 389 -6.16 -26.15 9.90
N PRO A 390 -6.06 -26.84 8.75
CA PRO A 390 -5.36 -28.12 8.68
C PRO A 390 -3.86 -27.92 8.92
N PRO A 391 -3.14 -28.96 9.39
CA PRO A 391 -1.73 -28.86 9.77
C PRO A 391 -0.83 -28.35 8.62
N ASP A 392 -1.03 -28.81 7.39
CA ASP A 392 -0.24 -28.38 6.23
C ASP A 392 -0.38 -26.87 5.95
N ARG A 393 -1.57 -26.30 6.22
CA ARG A 393 -1.80 -24.85 6.10
C ARG A 393 -1.21 -24.13 7.30
N LEU A 394 -1.23 -24.71 8.50
CA LEU A 394 -0.59 -24.09 9.65
C LEU A 394 0.93 -23.96 9.46
N ASP A 395 1.58 -24.96 8.85
CA ASP A 395 3.01 -24.90 8.52
C ASP A 395 3.31 -23.78 7.51
N GLN A 396 2.53 -23.67 6.43
CA GLN A 396 2.63 -22.55 5.47
C GLN A 396 2.41 -21.18 6.12
N TYR A 397 1.52 -21.11 7.11
CA TYR A 397 1.26 -19.89 7.87
C TYR A 397 2.50 -19.51 8.70
N LEU A 398 3.15 -20.48 9.34
CA LEU A 398 4.39 -20.26 10.10
C LEU A 398 5.57 -19.88 9.18
N ASP A 399 5.71 -20.53 8.02
CA ASP A 399 6.71 -20.18 7.00
C ASP A 399 6.55 -18.73 6.52
N PHE A 400 5.32 -18.27 6.35
CA PHE A 400 5.07 -16.86 6.05
C PHE A 400 5.61 -15.92 7.14
N TYR A 401 5.51 -16.26 8.43
CA TYR A 401 6.09 -15.42 9.48
C TYR A 401 7.61 -15.37 9.43
N VAL A 402 8.24 -16.49 9.07
CA VAL A 402 9.70 -16.56 8.85
C VAL A 402 10.07 -15.56 7.75
N ASP A 403 9.45 -15.64 6.58
CA ASP A 403 9.77 -14.75 5.45
C ASP A 403 9.36 -13.29 5.70
N ALA A 404 8.18 -13.05 6.27
CA ALA A 404 7.61 -11.72 6.43
C ALA A 404 8.21 -10.93 7.60
N PHE A 405 8.73 -11.58 8.66
CA PHE A 405 9.25 -10.88 9.84
C PHE A 405 10.74 -11.04 10.07
N LEU A 406 11.38 -12.09 9.55
CA LEU A 406 12.84 -12.18 9.65
C LEU A 406 13.49 -11.22 8.65
N ASP A 407 14.53 -10.55 9.12
CA ASP A 407 15.42 -9.73 8.30
C ASP A 407 16.83 -10.25 8.50
N ASP A 408 17.37 -10.86 7.44
CA ASP A 408 18.71 -11.45 7.42
C ASP A 408 19.78 -10.45 7.88
N ALA A 409 19.61 -9.17 7.55
CA ALA A 409 20.55 -8.14 7.96
C ALA A 409 20.54 -7.94 9.48
N GLU A 410 19.36 -7.95 10.10
CA GLU A 410 19.21 -7.81 11.55
C GLU A 410 19.64 -9.07 12.30
N ILE A 411 19.41 -10.26 11.71
CA ILE A 411 19.94 -11.52 12.22
C ILE A 411 21.47 -11.47 12.23
N GLN A 412 22.09 -11.08 11.11
CA GLN A 412 23.55 -10.98 11.00
C GLN A 412 24.14 -9.98 12.00
N ARG A 413 23.50 -8.81 12.17
CA ARG A 413 23.89 -7.84 13.21
C ARG A 413 23.83 -8.47 14.60
N THR A 414 22.77 -9.20 14.91
CA THR A 414 22.59 -9.81 16.22
C THR A 414 23.64 -10.89 16.51
N ILE A 415 24.00 -11.67 15.49
CA ILE A 415 25.08 -12.67 15.55
C ILE A 415 26.43 -12.01 15.88
N GLU A 416 26.69 -10.83 15.35
CA GLU A 416 27.95 -10.10 15.53
C GLU A 416 28.02 -9.32 16.84
N THR A 417 26.89 -8.78 17.32
CA THR A 417 26.88 -7.88 18.49
C THR A 417 26.53 -8.55 19.81
N ASP A 418 25.77 -9.66 19.79
CA ASP A 418 25.04 -10.12 20.97
C ASP A 418 25.11 -11.66 21.13
N ASP A 419 26.24 -12.13 21.68
CA ASP A 419 26.54 -13.56 21.89
C ASP A 419 25.46 -14.30 22.69
N PHE A 420 24.80 -13.62 23.63
CA PHE A 420 23.72 -14.19 24.44
C PHE A 420 22.48 -14.50 23.60
N ARG A 421 22.04 -13.55 22.77
CA ARG A 421 20.90 -13.77 21.86
C ARG A 421 21.20 -14.85 20.84
N ARG A 422 22.43 -14.86 20.30
CA ARG A 422 22.91 -15.92 19.42
C ARG A 422 22.84 -17.29 20.09
N ALA A 423 23.28 -17.41 21.35
CA ALA A 423 23.19 -18.66 22.09
C ALA A 423 21.73 -19.11 22.30
N ILE A 424 20.82 -18.18 22.60
CA ILE A 424 19.38 -18.48 22.71
C ILE A 424 18.80 -18.95 21.38
N TYR A 425 19.05 -18.24 20.28
CA TYR A 425 18.55 -18.65 18.95
C TYR A 425 19.15 -20.00 18.51
N GLY A 426 20.41 -20.29 18.90
CA GLY A 426 21.04 -21.58 18.66
C GLY A 426 20.39 -22.75 19.42
N LEU A 427 19.66 -22.51 20.50
CA LEU A 427 18.90 -23.55 21.22
C LEU A 427 17.59 -23.92 20.49
N PHE A 428 17.09 -23.03 19.64
CA PHE A 428 15.83 -23.18 18.90
C PHE A 428 16.06 -22.87 17.41
N PRO A 429 16.80 -23.74 16.70
CA PRO A 429 17.03 -23.55 15.27
C PRO A 429 15.68 -23.60 14.53
N ILE A 430 15.45 -22.61 13.66
CA ILE A 430 14.35 -22.65 12.72
C ILE A 430 14.81 -23.57 11.58
N GLU A 431 14.40 -24.84 11.62
CA GLU A 431 14.57 -25.78 10.51
C GLU A 431 13.53 -25.45 9.42
N GLY A 432 13.70 -24.27 8.81
CA GLY A 432 12.88 -23.71 7.73
C GLY A 432 13.80 -23.10 6.69
N SER A 433 14.51 -23.99 5.99
CA SER A 433 15.21 -23.80 4.72
C SER A 433 15.75 -22.41 4.33
N SER A 434 17.06 -22.20 4.54
CA SER A 434 17.90 -21.68 3.45
C SER A 434 17.66 -22.60 2.25
N THR A 435 17.17 -22.06 1.15
CA THR A 435 16.54 -22.77 0.03
C THR A 435 15.09 -23.17 0.33
N ALA A 436 14.17 -22.22 0.14
CA ALA A 436 13.05 -22.53 -0.76
C ALA A 436 13.63 -23.43 -1.85
N PRO A 437 13.01 -24.56 -2.21
CA PRO A 437 13.50 -25.26 -3.37
C PRO A 437 13.49 -24.20 -4.47
N THR A 438 14.68 -23.76 -4.87
CA THR A 438 15.06 -23.81 -6.26
C THR A 438 14.94 -25.28 -6.68
N GLY A 439 13.74 -25.87 -6.57
CA GLY A 439 13.02 -26.16 -7.77
C GLY A 439 13.36 -24.98 -8.66
N GLN A 440 14.31 -25.24 -9.55
CA GLN A 440 14.07 -24.97 -10.95
C GLN A 440 12.60 -24.59 -11.03
N ALA A 441 12.30 -23.35 -11.42
CA ALA A 441 11.13 -23.20 -12.23
C ALA A 441 11.29 -24.33 -13.26
N ALA A 442 10.70 -25.49 -12.96
CA ALA A 442 10.06 -26.28 -13.95
C ALA A 442 9.31 -25.16 -14.63
N ASP A 443 9.82 -24.80 -15.81
CA ASP A 443 9.03 -24.77 -17.01
C ASP A 443 7.86 -25.76 -16.84
N VAL A 444 6.93 -25.43 -15.93
CA VAL A 444 5.55 -25.77 -16.02
C VAL A 444 5.25 -25.10 -17.35
N PRO A 445 5.04 -25.90 -18.41
CA PRO A 445 4.80 -25.36 -19.72
C PRO A 445 3.72 -24.29 -19.54
N PRO A 446 3.89 -23.09 -20.12
CA PRO A 446 3.01 -21.97 -19.83
C PRO A 446 1.58 -22.49 -19.94
N ASP A 447 0.84 -22.48 -18.81
CA ASP A 447 -0.58 -22.83 -18.77
C ASP A 447 -1.17 -22.33 -20.06
N ASP A 448 -1.60 -23.24 -20.95
CA ASP A 448 -1.98 -22.85 -22.29
C ASP A 448 -2.98 -21.70 -22.13
N PRO A 449 -2.61 -20.46 -22.49
CA PRO A 449 -3.32 -19.29 -22.00
C PRO A 449 -4.67 -19.13 -22.71
N THR A 450 -4.99 -20.09 -23.57
CA THR A 450 -6.23 -20.26 -24.30
C THR A 450 -7.03 -21.49 -23.85
N ALA A 451 -6.54 -22.31 -22.90
CA ALA A 451 -7.25 -23.49 -22.41
C ALA A 451 -8.63 -23.13 -21.82
N MET A 452 -8.66 -22.09 -20.97
CA MET A 452 -9.93 -21.56 -20.44
C MET A 452 -10.83 -21.05 -21.56
N VAL A 453 -10.26 -20.33 -22.53
CA VAL A 453 -11.01 -19.81 -23.69
C VAL A 453 -11.63 -20.95 -24.49
N ARG A 454 -10.87 -22.01 -24.79
CA ARG A 454 -11.37 -23.19 -25.51
C ARG A 454 -12.46 -23.92 -24.71
N ALA A 455 -12.28 -24.08 -23.40
CA ALA A 455 -13.26 -24.76 -22.55
C ALA A 455 -14.59 -23.97 -22.49
N VAL A 456 -14.52 -22.65 -22.30
CA VAL A 456 -15.71 -21.78 -22.27
C VAL A 456 -16.35 -21.70 -23.65
N HIS A 457 -15.58 -21.53 -24.72
CA HIS A 457 -16.13 -21.42 -26.07
C HIS A 457 -16.71 -22.76 -26.56
N GLY A 458 -16.24 -23.89 -26.03
CA GLY A 458 -16.83 -25.21 -26.27
C GLY A 458 -18.21 -25.41 -25.64
N SER A 459 -18.56 -24.67 -24.58
CA SER A 459 -19.88 -24.73 -23.92
C SER A 459 -20.87 -23.68 -24.41
N VAL A 460 -20.49 -22.86 -25.40
CA VAL A 460 -21.32 -21.81 -25.96
C VAL A 460 -22.46 -22.40 -26.81
N GLN A 461 -23.66 -21.85 -26.66
CA GLN A 461 -24.86 -22.30 -27.37
C GLN A 461 -25.25 -21.32 -28.48
N ALA A 462 -25.59 -21.84 -29.65
CA ALA A 462 -26.18 -21.05 -30.73
C ALA A 462 -27.67 -20.81 -30.46
N ARG A 463 -28.12 -19.57 -30.64
CA ARG A 463 -29.53 -19.17 -30.59
C ARG A 463 -30.09 -19.04 -31.99
N LEU A 464 -31.34 -19.50 -32.15
CA LEU A 464 -32.08 -19.34 -33.39
C LEU A 464 -32.37 -17.87 -33.64
N ALA A 465 -31.99 -17.39 -34.83
CA ALA A 465 -32.38 -16.09 -35.34
C ALA A 465 -33.82 -16.14 -35.84
N ILE A 466 -34.62 -15.15 -35.48
CA ILE A 466 -36.03 -15.05 -35.88
C ILE A 466 -36.17 -13.77 -36.70
N ALA A 467 -36.55 -13.90 -37.98
CA ALA A 467 -36.77 -12.76 -38.86
C ALA A 467 -37.93 -11.88 -38.35
N ASP A 468 -37.99 -10.61 -38.78
CA ASP A 468 -39.04 -9.68 -38.34
C ASP A 468 -40.47 -10.15 -38.74
N ASP A 469 -40.56 -11.03 -39.74
CA ASP A 469 -41.82 -11.57 -40.27
C ASP A 469 -42.45 -12.68 -39.39
N GLU A 470 -41.66 -13.31 -38.50
CA GLU A 470 -42.07 -14.44 -37.65
C GLU A 470 -42.26 -14.05 -36.17
N VAL A 471 -42.25 -12.74 -35.86
CA VAL A 471 -42.31 -12.25 -34.48
C VAL A 471 -43.70 -12.47 -33.87
N GLY A 472 -43.85 -13.56 -33.11
CA GLY A 472 -44.96 -13.69 -32.17
C GLY A 472 -44.92 -12.59 -31.10
N ARG A 473 -46.09 -12.17 -30.58
CA ARG A 473 -46.20 -11.25 -29.44
C ARG A 473 -45.52 -11.87 -28.22
N GLY A 474 -44.25 -11.52 -27.97
CA GLY A 474 -43.47 -12.02 -26.83
C GLY A 474 -41.99 -12.29 -27.11
N VAL A 475 -41.53 -12.23 -28.37
CA VAL A 475 -40.10 -12.42 -28.69
C VAL A 475 -39.30 -11.16 -28.31
N LEU A 476 -38.39 -11.29 -27.34
CA LEU A 476 -37.49 -10.21 -26.94
C LEU A 476 -36.29 -10.14 -27.90
N ARG A 477 -35.97 -8.94 -28.37
CA ARG A 477 -34.75 -8.68 -29.15
C ARG A 477 -33.54 -8.42 -28.23
N PRO A 478 -32.30 -8.67 -28.71
CA PRO A 478 -31.09 -8.24 -28.02
C PRO A 478 -31.15 -6.74 -27.66
N GLY A 479 -30.76 -6.39 -26.43
CA GLY A 479 -30.87 -5.03 -25.90
C GLY A 479 -32.27 -4.59 -25.43
N GLN A 480 -33.33 -5.35 -25.68
CA GLN A 480 -34.64 -5.13 -25.03
C GLN A 480 -34.64 -5.69 -23.61
N SER A 481 -35.48 -5.10 -22.75
CA SER A 481 -35.57 -5.40 -21.30
C SER A 481 -34.21 -5.43 -20.59
N TYR A 482 -33.39 -4.41 -20.84
CA TYR A 482 -32.08 -4.23 -20.21
C TYR A 482 -32.24 -4.09 -18.68
N GLN A 483 -31.52 -4.90 -17.90
CA GLN A 483 -31.55 -4.87 -16.44
C GLN A 483 -30.47 -3.93 -15.92
N ILE A 484 -30.85 -3.03 -15.00
CA ILE A 484 -29.93 -2.13 -14.31
C ILE A 484 -29.76 -2.66 -12.89
N TYR A 485 -28.51 -2.94 -12.51
CA TYR A 485 -28.16 -3.37 -11.17
C TYR A 485 -27.61 -2.15 -10.44
N LYS A 486 -28.26 -1.76 -9.33
CA LYS A 486 -27.82 -0.60 -8.54
C LYS A 486 -27.02 -1.04 -7.32
N LYS A 487 -27.40 -2.16 -6.71
CA LYS A 487 -26.73 -2.75 -5.56
C LYS A 487 -26.17 -4.13 -5.90
N GLU A 488 -25.22 -4.57 -5.09
CA GLU A 488 -24.64 -5.90 -5.18
C GLU A 488 -25.66 -7.02 -4.92
N GLU A 489 -26.60 -6.78 -4.00
CA GLU A 489 -27.67 -7.71 -3.63
C GLU A 489 -28.66 -7.99 -4.77
N ASP A 490 -28.80 -7.06 -5.72
CA ASP A 490 -29.73 -7.19 -6.85
C ASP A 490 -29.15 -8.09 -7.97
N MET A 491 -27.88 -8.48 -7.87
CA MET A 491 -27.17 -9.20 -8.91
C MET A 491 -27.27 -10.73 -8.76
N PRO A 492 -27.48 -11.48 -9.86
CA PRO A 492 -27.28 -12.92 -9.85
C PRO A 492 -25.85 -13.30 -9.44
N GLU A 493 -25.67 -14.45 -8.80
CA GLU A 493 -24.35 -14.91 -8.31
C GLU A 493 -23.27 -14.92 -9.40
N HIS A 494 -23.58 -15.46 -10.59
CA HIS A 494 -22.66 -15.46 -11.73
C HIS A 494 -22.26 -14.04 -12.18
N ALA A 495 -23.18 -13.08 -12.07
CA ALA A 495 -22.89 -11.69 -12.41
C ALA A 495 -21.98 -11.05 -11.36
N LYS A 496 -22.19 -11.35 -10.07
CA LYS A 496 -21.32 -10.88 -8.99
C LYS A 496 -19.88 -11.37 -9.20
N VAL A 497 -19.69 -12.67 -9.44
CA VAL A 497 -18.35 -13.24 -9.74
C VAL A 497 -17.73 -12.56 -10.96
N PHE A 498 -18.50 -12.36 -12.03
CA PHE A 498 -18.01 -11.66 -13.22
C PHE A 498 -17.54 -10.22 -12.93
N TYR A 499 -18.31 -9.46 -12.13
CA TYR A 499 -17.93 -8.10 -11.75
C TYR A 499 -16.70 -8.08 -10.84
N GLU A 500 -16.57 -9.03 -9.91
CA GLU A 500 -15.37 -9.18 -9.08
C GLU A 500 -14.13 -9.45 -9.94
N GLU A 501 -14.28 -10.27 -10.98
CA GLU A 501 -13.23 -10.59 -11.94
C GLU A 501 -12.78 -9.36 -12.72
N VAL A 502 -13.72 -8.61 -13.28
CA VAL A 502 -13.41 -7.35 -13.98
C VAL A 502 -12.82 -6.32 -13.01
N ALA A 503 -13.29 -6.28 -11.76
CA ALA A 503 -12.78 -5.38 -10.74
C ALA A 503 -11.32 -5.70 -10.39
N LYS A 504 -10.97 -6.98 -10.21
CA LYS A 504 -9.59 -7.44 -10.00
C LYS A 504 -8.70 -7.10 -11.19
N LEU A 505 -9.14 -7.40 -12.41
CA LEU A 505 -8.36 -7.12 -13.62
C LEU A 505 -8.15 -5.61 -13.86
N ALA A 506 -9.15 -4.79 -13.57
CA ALA A 506 -9.04 -3.34 -13.71
C ALA A 506 -8.33 -2.66 -12.53
N GLY A 507 -8.22 -3.34 -11.39
CA GLY A 507 -7.78 -2.74 -10.14
C GLY A 507 -8.76 -1.70 -9.63
N LEU A 508 -10.02 -2.09 -9.48
CA LEU A 508 -11.10 -1.26 -8.94
C LEU A 508 -11.80 -2.01 -7.81
N SER A 509 -12.44 -1.30 -6.88
CA SER A 509 -13.37 -1.96 -5.96
C SER A 509 -14.70 -2.28 -6.64
N MET A 510 -15.45 -3.24 -6.10
CA MET A 510 -16.80 -3.58 -6.59
C MET A 510 -17.70 -2.34 -6.72
N ASP A 511 -17.73 -1.50 -5.68
CA ASP A 511 -18.47 -0.24 -5.66
C ASP A 511 -18.02 0.71 -6.78
N MET A 512 -16.72 0.85 -7.03
CA MET A 512 -16.20 1.68 -8.12
C MET A 512 -16.65 1.16 -9.49
N VAL A 513 -16.69 -0.16 -9.69
CA VAL A 513 -17.16 -0.76 -10.95
C VAL A 513 -18.66 -0.52 -11.14
N LEU A 514 -19.48 -0.71 -10.09
CA LEU A 514 -20.92 -0.42 -10.14
C LEU A 514 -21.19 1.05 -10.46
N MET A 515 -20.45 1.97 -9.83
CA MET A 515 -20.51 3.39 -10.18
C MET A 515 -20.08 3.65 -11.62
N ALA A 516 -19.05 2.97 -12.12
CA ALA A 516 -18.61 3.12 -13.50
C ALA A 516 -19.67 2.66 -14.50
N VAL A 517 -20.31 1.51 -14.25
CA VAL A 517 -21.41 0.97 -15.06
C VAL A 517 -22.64 1.88 -15.04
N SER A 518 -23.05 2.38 -13.87
CA SER A 518 -24.20 3.29 -13.81
C SER A 518 -23.93 4.60 -14.56
N ASN A 519 -22.68 5.09 -14.53
CA ASN A 519 -22.27 6.27 -15.28
C ASN A 519 -22.26 6.03 -16.80
N THR A 520 -21.81 4.87 -17.28
CA THR A 520 -21.85 4.53 -18.71
C THR A 520 -23.29 4.35 -19.19
N GLU A 521 -24.15 3.70 -18.40
CA GLU A 521 -25.59 3.58 -18.67
C GLU A 521 -26.27 4.95 -18.76
N ALA A 522 -26.00 5.85 -17.81
CA ALA A 522 -26.52 7.21 -17.82
C ALA A 522 -26.01 8.03 -19.02
N ARG A 523 -24.80 7.78 -19.52
CA ARG A 523 -24.31 8.39 -20.78
C ARG A 523 -25.06 7.86 -22.00
N ILE A 524 -25.33 6.56 -22.05
CA ILE A 524 -26.12 5.95 -23.13
C ILE A 524 -27.54 6.51 -23.13
N GLU A 525 -28.17 6.65 -21.96
CA GLU A 525 -29.52 7.21 -21.88
C GLU A 525 -29.56 8.68 -22.36
N ARG A 526 -28.58 9.50 -21.94
CA ARG A 526 -28.44 10.87 -22.45
C ARG A 526 -28.23 10.92 -23.95
N TRP A 527 -27.40 10.03 -24.49
CA TRP A 527 -27.19 9.92 -25.94
C TRP A 527 -28.49 9.54 -26.66
N ARG A 528 -29.26 8.58 -26.13
CA ARG A 528 -30.58 8.21 -26.68
C ARG A 528 -31.58 9.36 -26.67
N ARG A 529 -31.61 10.17 -25.61
CA ARG A 529 -32.48 11.36 -25.53
C ARG A 529 -32.11 12.39 -26.61
N LYS A 530 -30.82 12.70 -26.76
CA LYS A 530 -30.33 13.61 -27.82
C LYS A 530 -30.66 13.12 -29.23
N GLN A 531 -30.58 11.81 -29.47
CA GLN A 531 -30.95 11.23 -30.78
C GLN A 531 -32.44 11.36 -31.06
N LYS A 532 -33.29 11.15 -30.04
CA LYS A 532 -34.74 11.35 -30.17
C LYS A 532 -35.09 12.83 -30.42
N GLU A 533 -34.42 13.74 -29.72
CA GLU A 533 -34.57 15.19 -29.92
C GLU A 533 -34.09 15.65 -31.30
N ALA A 534 -33.08 15.00 -31.88
CA ALA A 534 -32.59 15.31 -33.24
C ALA A 534 -33.43 14.68 -34.36
N GLN A 535 -34.27 13.68 -34.05
CA GLN A 535 -35.18 13.02 -34.99
C GLN A 535 -36.59 13.63 -34.98
N GLN A 536 -36.91 14.43 -33.97
CA GLN A 536 -38.11 15.27 -33.89
C GLN A 536 -37.80 16.64 -34.50
#